data_AF-A0A2T4TMA1-F1
#
_entry.id   AF-A0A2T4TMA1-F1
#
_cell.length_a   1.000
_cell.length_b   1.000
_cell.length_c   1.000
_cell.angle_alpha   90.00
_cell.angle_beta   90.00
_cell.angle_gamma   90.00
#
_symmetry.space_group_name_H-M   'P 1'
#
loop_
_entity.id
_entity.type
_entity.pdbx_description
1 polymer ?
#
loop_
_entity_poly.entity_id
_entity_poly.type
_entity_poly.pdbx_seq_one_letter_code
_entity_poly.pdbx_strand_id
1 'polypeptide(L)' 'MELTNEQIDMMKEDICAELIALLMKDKHYTMSEAIDMLYNSDTYNRIQDQSTGLYYQSPGYTYAFLQQELMTGDYRR' A
#
# COMPACT_ATOMS: atom_id res chain seq x y z
N MET A 1 -6.48 24.66 -0.10
CA MET A 1 -5.66 24.43 -1.31
C MET A 1 -5.99 23.02 -1.74
N GLU A 2 -6.59 22.84 -2.92
CA GLU A 2 -6.89 21.51 -3.44
C GLU A 2 -5.61 20.93 -4.06
N LEU A 3 -5.35 19.64 -3.84
CA LEU A 3 -4.22 18.94 -4.44
C LEU A 3 -4.49 18.71 -5.93
N THR A 4 -3.46 18.81 -6.76
CA THR A 4 -3.55 18.37 -8.15
C THR A 4 -3.55 16.84 -8.23
N ASN A 5 -4.05 16.28 -9.34
CA ASN A 5 -3.98 14.84 -9.57
C ASN A 5 -2.54 14.32 -9.54
N GLU A 6 -1.58 15.07 -10.10
CA GLU A 6 -0.16 14.72 -10.05
C GLU A 6 0.37 14.65 -8.61
N GLN A 7 -0.04 15.58 -7.73
CA GLN A 7 0.32 15.53 -6.31
C GLN A 7 -0.28 14.31 -5.61
N ILE A 8 -1.53 13.96 -5.95
CA ILE A 8 -2.19 12.78 -5.39
C ILE A 8 -1.48 11.50 -5.84
N ASP A 9 -1.10 11.42 -7.12
CA ASP A 9 -0.41 10.24 -7.65
C ASP A 9 0.99 10.08 -7.03
N MET A 10 1.74 11.17 -6.83
CA MET A 10 3.00 11.11 -6.07
C MET A 10 2.80 10.58 -4.64
N MET A 11 1.76 11.03 -3.94
CA MET A 11 1.47 10.54 -2.59
C MET A 11 1.11 9.05 -2.56
N LYS A 12 0.39 8.56 -3.58
CA LYS A 12 0.10 7.12 -3.72
C LYS A 12 1.38 6.31 -3.94
N GLU A 13 2.27 6.79 -4.81
CA GLU A 13 3.56 6.15 -5.07
C GLU A 13 4.44 6.12 -3.82
N ASP A 14 4.50 7.23 -3.07
CA ASP A 14 5.25 7.32 -1.81
C ASP A 14 4.75 6.29 -0.78
N ILE A 15 3.43 6.17 -0.60
CA ILE A 15 2.85 5.14 0.27
C ILE A 15 3.20 3.75 -0.23
N CYS A 16 3.09 3.48 -1.53
CA CYS A 16 3.43 2.15 -2.06
C CYS A 16 4.90 1.79 -1.80
N ALA A 17 5.83 2.73 -2.00
CA ALA A 17 7.25 2.54 -1.75
C ALA A 17 7.53 2.23 -0.26
N GLU A 18 6.89 2.96 0.65
CA GLU A 18 7.00 2.72 2.09
C GLU A 18 6.44 1.36 2.50
N LEU A 19 5.30 0.94 1.94
CA LEU A 19 4.73 -0.39 2.21
C LEU A 19 5.64 -1.52 1.73
N ILE A 20 6.26 -1.38 0.56
CA ILE A 20 7.24 -2.34 0.04
C ILE A 20 8.43 -2.43 1.01
N ALA A 21 8.96 -1.30 1.47
CA ALA A 21 10.06 -1.27 2.43
C ALA A 21 9.68 -1.94 3.76
N LEU A 22 8.47 -1.72 4.26
CA LEU A 22 7.95 -2.35 5.48
C LEU A 22 7.77 -3.87 5.33
N LEU A 23 7.27 -4.34 4.19
CA LEU A 23 7.18 -5.77 3.88
C LEU A 23 8.57 -6.43 3.88
N MET A 24 9.55 -5.81 3.22
CA MET A 24 10.91 -6.32 3.20
C MET A 24 11.54 -6.36 4.60
N LYS A 25 11.31 -5.31 5.40
CA LYS A 25 11.86 -5.19 6.76
C LYS A 25 11.23 -6.19 7.74
N ASP A 26 9.91 -6.27 7.76
CA ASP A 26 9.17 -6.97 8.83
C ASP A 26 8.83 -8.42 8.47
N LYS A 27 8.69 -8.74 7.17
CA LYS A 27 8.36 -10.09 6.68
C LYS A 27 9.53 -10.77 5.97
N HIS A 28 10.66 -10.07 5.80
CA HIS A 28 11.86 -10.57 5.12
C HIS A 28 11.62 -10.98 3.66
N TYR A 29 10.64 -10.37 3.00
CA TYR A 29 10.43 -10.53 1.56
C TYR A 29 11.58 -9.88 0.77
N THR A 30 11.92 -10.48 -0.36
CA THR A 30 12.71 -9.81 -1.39
C THR A 30 11.93 -8.63 -1.96
N MET A 31 12.62 -7.71 -2.64
CA MET A 31 11.96 -6.60 -3.32
C MET A 31 10.89 -7.08 -4.30
N SER A 32 11.19 -8.12 -5.08
CA SER A 32 10.23 -8.69 -6.05
C SER A 32 9.00 -9.22 -5.34
N GLU A 33 9.19 -10.04 -4.29
CA GLU A 33 8.06 -10.59 -3.53
C GLU A 33 7.24 -9.46 -2.88
N ALA A 34 7.87 -8.44 -2.32
CA ALA A 34 7.16 -7.33 -1.70
C ALA A 34 6.34 -6.50 -2.71
N ILE A 35 6.88 -6.24 -3.90
CA ILE A 35 6.16 -5.62 -5.01
C ILE A 35 4.97 -6.51 -5.42
N ASP A 36 5.22 -7.78 -5.69
CA ASP A 36 4.19 -8.71 -6.14
C ASP A 36 3.06 -8.82 -5.10
N MET A 37 3.41 -8.88 -3.81
CA MET A 37 2.44 -8.93 -2.71
C MET A 37 1.61 -7.66 -2.60
N LEU A 38 2.23 -6.47 -2.70
CA LEU A 38 1.50 -5.21 -2.61
C LEU A 38 0.59 -5.01 -3.81
N TYR A 39 1.10 -5.16 -5.04
CA TYR A 39 0.33 -4.81 -6.25
C TYR A 39 -0.85 -5.74 -6.51
N ASN A 40 -0.85 -6.95 -5.92
CA ASN A 40 -1.98 -7.87 -5.97
C ASN A 40 -2.93 -7.77 -4.76
N SER A 41 -2.74 -6.78 -3.87
CA SER A 41 -3.56 -6.60 -2.67
C SER A 41 -4.81 -5.71 -2.89
N ASP A 42 -5.87 -5.94 -2.10
CA ASP A 42 -6.99 -5.02 -1.98
C ASP A 42 -6.53 -3.67 -1.40
N THR A 43 -5.54 -3.71 -0.51
CA THR A 43 -4.92 -2.49 0.04
C THR A 43 -4.36 -1.58 -1.06
N TYR A 44 -3.71 -2.13 -2.09
CA TYR A 44 -3.26 -1.34 -3.24
C TYR A 44 -4.43 -0.71 -3.99
N ASN A 45 -5.49 -1.48 -4.28
CA ASN A 45 -6.69 -0.94 -4.93
C ASN A 45 -7.31 0.22 -4.13
N ARG A 46 -7.32 0.12 -2.79
CA ARG A 46 -7.77 1.21 -1.91
C ARG A 46 -6.85 2.42 -1.95
N ILE A 47 -5.53 2.25 -2.01
CA ILE A 47 -4.59 3.37 -2.19
C ILE A 47 -4.89 4.10 -3.50
N GLN A 48 -5.20 3.36 -4.58
CA GLN A 48 -5.54 3.95 -5.87
C GLN A 48 -6.90 4.69 -5.85
N ASP A 49 -7.86 4.23 -5.05
CA ASP A 49 -9.15 4.87 -4.86
C ASP A 49 -9.04 6.08 -3.91
N GLN A 50 -9.04 7.28 -4.49
CA GLN A 50 -8.96 8.55 -3.78
C GLN A 50 -10.09 8.73 -2.74
N SER A 51 -11.26 8.12 -2.95
CA SER A 51 -12.40 8.24 -2.03
C SER A 51 -12.16 7.56 -0.68
N THR A 52 -11.24 6.57 -0.63
CA THR A 52 -10.84 5.91 0.62
C THR A 52 -9.93 6.79 1.47
N GLY A 53 -9.24 7.74 0.83
CA GLY A 53 -8.27 8.61 1.46
C GLY A 53 -7.01 7.93 2.01
N LEU A 54 -6.77 6.66 1.63
CA LEU A 54 -5.69 5.87 2.21
C LEU A 54 -4.29 6.37 1.81
N TYR A 55 -4.17 7.03 0.65
CA TYR A 55 -2.93 7.59 0.12
C TYR A 55 -2.35 8.77 0.92
N TYR A 56 -3.12 9.40 1.80
CA TYR A 56 -2.64 10.48 2.69
C TYR A 56 -2.58 10.08 4.17
N GLN A 57 -2.84 8.81 4.48
CA GLN A 57 -2.64 8.28 5.83
C GLN A 57 -1.18 7.97 6.09
N SER A 58 -0.83 7.68 7.35
CA SER A 58 0.54 7.26 7.67
C SER A 58 0.84 5.89 7.06
N PRO A 59 2.09 5.63 6.63
CA PRO A 59 2.47 4.33 6.10
C PRO A 59 2.18 3.18 7.07
N GLY A 60 2.37 3.38 8.38
CA GLY A 60 2.07 2.38 9.40
C GLY A 60 0.59 2.03 9.52
N TYR A 61 -0.31 3.00 9.35
CA TYR A 61 -1.76 2.75 9.34
C TYR A 61 -2.15 1.94 8.10
N THR A 62 -1.70 2.38 6.92
CA THR A 62 -1.98 1.67 5.66
C THR A 62 -1.37 0.27 5.67
N TYR A 63 -0.18 0.11 6.24
CA TYR A 63 0.48 -1.19 6.37
C TYR A 63 -0.29 -2.13 7.29
N ALA A 64 -0.92 -1.64 8.36
CA ALA A 64 -1.76 -2.47 9.21
C ALA A 64 -2.94 -3.08 8.43
N PHE A 65 -3.54 -2.37 7.47
CA PHE A 65 -4.56 -2.92 6.57
C PHE A 65 -4.00 -4.06 5.72
N LEU A 66 -2.85 -3.83 5.09
CA LEU A 66 -2.19 -4.85 4.30
C LEU A 66 -1.87 -6.09 5.16
N GLN A 67 -1.34 -5.90 6.37
CA GLN A 67 -1.06 -7.00 7.29
C GLN A 67 -2.33 -7.78 7.67
N GLN A 68 -3.45 -7.09 7.91
CA GLN A 68 -4.73 -7.76 8.18
C GLN A 68 -5.18 -8.59 6.97
N GLU A 69 -5.12 -8.03 5.76
CA GLU A 69 -5.46 -8.71 4.51
C GLU A 69 -4.63 -10.01 4.32
N LEU A 70 -3.31 -9.92 4.58
CA LEU A 70 -2.41 -11.07 4.50
C LEU A 70 -2.69 -12.13 5.57
N MET A 71 -3.18 -11.74 6.75
CA MET A 71 -3.52 -12.66 7.84
C MET A 71 -4.85 -13.36 7.61
N THR A 72 -5.84 -12.68 7.04
CA THR A 72 -7.18 -13.25 6.80
C THR A 72 -7.24 -14.12 5.54
N GLY A 73 -6.22 -14.03 4.67
CA GLY A 73 -6.14 -14.82 3.44
C GLY A 73 -7.03 -14.28 2.32
N ASP A 74 -7.49 -13.03 2.41
CA ASP A 74 -8.25 -12.34 1.35
C ASP A 74 -7.33 -11.87 0.21
N TYR A 75 -6.32 -12.68 -0.12
CA TYR A 75 -5.40 -12.44 -1.21
C TYR A 75 -6.06 -12.99 -2.48
N ARG A 76 -6.51 -12.10 -3.36
CA ARG A 76 -7.03 -12.52 -4.67
C ARG A 76 -5.86 -13.10 -5.49
N ARG A 77 -5.82 -14.42 -5.62
CA ARG A 77 -5.01 -15.12 -6.63
C ARG A 77 -5.62 -14.97 -8.02
#